data_AF-A0A0F9KRW1-F1
#
_entry.id   AF-A0A0F9KRW1-F1
#
_cell.length_a   1.000
_cell.length_b   1.000
_cell.length_c   1.000
_cell.angle_alpha   90.00
_cell.angle_beta   90.00
_cell.angle_gamma   90.00
#
_symmetry.space_group_name_H-M   'P 1'
#
loop_
_entity.id
_entity.type
_entity.pdbx_description
1 polymer ?
#
loop_
_entity_poly.entity_id
_entity_poly.type
_entity_poly.pdbx_seq_one_letter_code
_entity_poly.pdbx_strand_id
1 'polypeptide(L)'
;MYVDIVPNRKSPPAVLLREHYRKEGRVGKRTIANLSGWSKDRIEALRTVLRGDPLPLADAQQVSRAELEQGIRQRFQRLENHLDERARRLLAAAEAEAFGRGGVTAAARATGLSRTTITQGVRDLAKPMDNGSCSGRVRRPGGGRKRAADKRASLDERAV
;
A
#
# COMPACT_ATOMS: atom_id res chain seq x y z
N MET A 1 -30.29 -6.07 -27.31
CA MET A 1 -30.60 -5.16 -26.18
C MET A 1 -29.61 -4.00 -26.21
N TYR A 2 -30.00 -2.79 -25.82
CA TYR A 2 -29.15 -1.59 -25.88
C TYR A 2 -29.49 -0.60 -24.76
N VAL A 3 -28.54 0.27 -24.40
CA VAL A 3 -28.75 1.36 -23.44
C VAL A 3 -29.07 2.65 -24.20
N ASP A 4 -30.19 3.29 -23.86
CA ASP A 4 -30.67 4.53 -24.44
C ASP A 4 -30.61 5.67 -23.40
N ILE A 5 -30.13 6.85 -23.79
CA ILE A 5 -30.07 8.03 -22.91
C ILE A 5 -31.01 9.09 -23.46
N VAL A 6 -32.09 9.34 -22.75
CA VAL A 6 -33.09 10.34 -23.12
C VAL A 6 -32.81 11.64 -22.36
N PRO A 7 -32.45 12.74 -23.03
CA PRO A 7 -32.21 14.01 -22.37
C PRO A 7 -33.51 14.56 -21.77
N ASN A 8 -33.45 15.11 -20.55
CA ASN A 8 -34.57 15.76 -19.91
C ASN A 8 -34.23 17.24 -19.64
N ARG A 9 -35.24 18.11 -19.75
CA ARG A 9 -35.06 19.58 -19.71
C ARG A 9 -34.86 20.13 -18.29
N LYS A 10 -35.43 19.47 -17.27
CA LYS A 10 -35.46 19.93 -15.87
C LYS A 10 -34.91 18.90 -14.87
N SER A 11 -34.35 17.79 -15.35
CA SER A 11 -33.83 16.72 -14.48
C SER A 11 -32.71 15.97 -15.20
N PRO A 12 -31.94 15.13 -14.48
CA PRO A 12 -30.92 14.28 -15.10
C PRO A 12 -31.51 13.43 -16.24
N PRO A 13 -30.71 13.07 -17.26
CA PRO A 13 -31.18 12.29 -18.38
C PRO A 13 -31.63 10.90 -17.92
N ALA A 14 -32.71 10.39 -18.51
CA ALA A 14 -33.17 9.05 -18.23
C ALA A 14 -32.30 8.03 -18.97
N VAL A 15 -31.75 7.07 -18.24
CA VAL A 15 -30.96 5.98 -18.81
C VAL A 15 -31.82 4.72 -18.82
N LEU A 16 -32.10 4.16 -19.99
CA LEU A 16 -33.05 3.06 -20.17
C LEU A 16 -32.39 1.87 -20.87
N LEU A 17 -32.58 0.67 -20.32
CA LEU A 17 -32.25 -0.57 -20.99
C LEU A 17 -33.41 -0.97 -21.89
N ARG A 18 -33.18 -1.07 -23.19
CA ARG A 18 -34.21 -1.35 -24.20
C ARG A 18 -33.87 -2.59 -25.02
N GLU A 19 -34.89 -3.27 -25.47
CA GLU A 19 -34.76 -4.40 -26.39
C GLU A 19 -35.66 -4.21 -27.61
N HIS A 20 -35.12 -4.60 -28.77
CA HIS A 20 -35.90 -4.72 -30.00
C HIS A 20 -36.65 -6.04 -29.98
N TYR A 21 -37.96 -6.01 -30.24
CA TYR A 21 -38.78 -7.20 -30.34
C TYR A 21 -39.52 -7.22 -31.68
N ARG A 22 -39.92 -8.42 -32.12
CA ARG A 22 -40.81 -8.62 -33.26
C ARG A 22 -42.07 -9.35 -32.79
N LYS A 23 -43.24 -8.81 -33.13
CA LYS A 23 -44.53 -9.47 -32.89
C LYS A 23 -45.44 -9.17 -34.07
N GLU A 24 -46.06 -10.21 -34.64
CA GLU A 24 -47.05 -10.09 -35.73
C GLU A 24 -46.54 -9.22 -36.90
N GLY A 25 -45.29 -9.44 -37.32
CA GLY A 25 -44.68 -8.70 -38.44
C GLY A 25 -44.24 -7.26 -38.14
N ARG A 26 -44.49 -6.73 -36.93
CA ARG A 26 -44.06 -5.38 -36.53
C ARG A 26 -42.82 -5.43 -35.63
N VAL A 27 -41.85 -4.57 -35.94
CA VAL A 27 -40.65 -4.38 -35.12
C VAL A 27 -40.91 -3.24 -34.12
N GLY A 28 -40.77 -3.53 -32.83
CA GLY A 28 -40.96 -2.57 -31.75
C GLY A 28 -39.72 -2.44 -30.86
N LYS A 29 -39.74 -1.44 -29.99
CA LYS A 29 -38.75 -1.23 -28.91
C LYS A 29 -39.50 -1.29 -27.59
N ARG A 30 -39.03 -2.11 -26.65
CA ARG A 30 -39.59 -2.17 -25.28
C ARG A 30 -38.54 -1.76 -24.25
N THR A 31 -38.96 -1.04 -23.23
CA THR A 31 -38.10 -0.74 -22.07
C THR A 31 -38.11 -1.94 -21.14
N ILE A 32 -36.92 -2.47 -20.83
CA ILE A 32 -36.70 -3.57 -19.89
C ILE A 32 -36.48 -3.02 -18.48
N ALA A 33 -35.63 -1.99 -18.35
CA ALA A 33 -35.26 -1.43 -17.06
C ALA A 33 -34.93 0.07 -17.13
N ASN A 34 -35.12 0.77 -16.01
CA ASN A 34 -34.67 2.14 -15.81
C ASN A 34 -33.37 2.14 -14.99
N LEU A 35 -32.28 2.60 -15.62
CA LEU A 35 -30.93 2.64 -15.08
C LEU A 35 -30.50 4.05 -14.64
N SER A 36 -31.43 5.01 -14.54
CA SER A 36 -31.10 6.42 -14.25
C SER A 36 -30.41 6.62 -12.89
N GLY A 37 -30.53 5.66 -11.96
CA GLY A 37 -29.85 5.66 -10.66
C GLY A 37 -28.46 5.02 -10.67
N TRP A 38 -27.99 4.47 -11.79
CA TRP A 38 -26.69 3.81 -11.86
C TRP A 38 -25.56 4.83 -12.06
N SER A 39 -24.36 4.50 -11.56
CA SER A 39 -23.16 5.29 -11.86
C SER A 39 -22.79 5.20 -13.34
N LYS A 40 -22.09 6.22 -13.85
CA LYS A 40 -21.62 6.26 -15.24
C LYS A 40 -20.76 5.04 -15.58
N ASP A 41 -19.89 4.61 -14.67
CA ASP A 41 -19.00 3.46 -14.88
C ASP A 41 -19.77 2.16 -15.05
N ARG A 42 -20.83 1.94 -14.25
CA ARG A 42 -21.70 0.76 -14.40
C ARG A 42 -22.46 0.79 -15.73
N ILE A 43 -22.92 1.97 -16.16
CA ILE A 43 -23.61 2.15 -17.44
C ILE A 43 -22.65 1.85 -18.60
N GLU A 44 -21.42 2.33 -18.55
CA GLU A 44 -20.43 2.11 -19.61
C GLU A 44 -19.97 0.65 -19.64
N ALA A 45 -19.74 0.02 -18.48
CA ALA A 45 -19.47 -1.41 -18.40
C ALA A 45 -20.60 -2.24 -19.04
N LEU A 46 -21.87 -1.90 -18.77
CA LEU A 46 -23.01 -2.57 -19.39
C LEU A 46 -23.04 -2.36 -20.91
N ARG A 47 -22.73 -1.15 -21.40
CA ARG A 47 -22.63 -0.87 -22.85
C ARG A 47 -21.56 -1.71 -23.52
N THR A 48 -20.40 -1.85 -22.89
CA THR A 48 -19.30 -2.69 -23.38
C THR A 48 -19.72 -4.15 -23.50
N VAL A 49 -20.34 -4.71 -22.44
CA VAL A 49 -20.88 -6.09 -22.48
C VAL A 49 -21.92 -6.26 -23.58
N LEU A 50 -22.84 -5.30 -23.75
CA LEU A 50 -23.90 -5.39 -24.75
C LEU A 50 -23.42 -5.24 -26.19
N ARG A 51 -22.31 -4.53 -26.41
CA ARG A 51 -21.63 -4.48 -27.71
C ARG A 51 -20.86 -5.76 -28.03
N GLY A 52 -20.56 -6.58 -27.01
CA GLY A 52 -19.68 -7.75 -27.14
C GLY A 52 -18.20 -7.40 -27.10
N ASP A 53 -17.86 -6.18 -26.69
CA ASP A 53 -16.49 -5.73 -26.53
C ASP A 53 -15.89 -6.34 -25.24
N PRO A 54 -14.57 -6.57 -25.18
CA PRO A 54 -13.91 -6.96 -23.94
C PRO A 54 -14.18 -5.92 -22.86
N LEU A 55 -14.70 -6.36 -21.71
CA LEU A 55 -14.77 -5.50 -20.53
C LEU A 55 -13.36 -4.95 -20.26
N PRO A 56 -13.19 -3.64 -20.04
CA PRO A 56 -11.97 -3.13 -19.44
C PRO A 56 -11.95 -3.63 -17.99
N LEU A 57 -11.56 -4.89 -17.82
CA LEU A 57 -11.27 -5.50 -16.54
C LEU A 57 -10.01 -4.81 -16.04
N ALA A 58 -10.23 -3.82 -15.19
CA ALA A 58 -9.23 -3.11 -14.43
C ALA A 58 -8.39 -2.08 -15.21
N ASP A 59 -8.90 -0.86 -15.27
CA ASP A 59 -8.09 0.30 -14.90
C ASP A 59 -7.96 0.38 -13.36
N ALA A 60 -7.60 -0.74 -12.70
CA ALA A 60 -6.82 -0.60 -11.49
C ALA A 60 -5.48 -0.12 -12.03
N GLN A 61 -5.22 1.19 -11.96
CA GLN A 61 -3.93 1.76 -12.34
C GLN A 61 -2.85 0.83 -11.78
N GLN A 62 -2.23 0.05 -12.66
CA GLN A 62 -1.19 -0.88 -12.27
C GLN A 62 0.01 -0.01 -11.96
N VAL A 63 0.07 0.50 -10.73
CA VAL A 63 1.22 1.26 -10.26
C VAL A 63 2.40 0.32 -10.41
N SER A 64 3.32 0.69 -11.29
CA SER A 64 4.48 -0.11 -11.58
C SER A 64 5.32 -0.26 -10.30
N ARG A 65 6.01 -1.39 -10.14
CA ARG A 65 6.95 -1.56 -9.02
C ARG A 65 7.99 -0.45 -8.97
N ALA A 66 8.38 0.08 -10.12
CA ALA A 66 9.32 1.19 -10.22
C ALA A 66 8.75 2.48 -9.61
N GLU A 67 7.48 2.80 -9.87
CA GLU A 67 6.80 3.97 -9.27
C GLU A 67 6.66 3.83 -7.75
N LEU A 68 6.34 2.62 -7.26
CA LEU A 68 6.31 2.34 -5.83
C LEU A 68 7.71 2.50 -5.19
N GLU A 69 8.76 1.98 -5.82
CA GLU A 69 10.15 2.16 -5.38
C GLU A 69 10.55 3.66 -5.37
N GLN A 70 10.13 4.43 -6.37
CA GLN A 70 10.33 5.87 -6.41
C GLN A 70 9.58 6.60 -5.28
N GLY A 71 8.36 6.18 -4.96
CA GLY A 71 7.59 6.72 -3.84
C GLY A 71 8.30 6.55 -2.50
N ILE A 72 8.87 5.36 -2.26
CA ILE A 72 9.69 5.09 -1.06
C ILE A 72 10.90 6.03 -1.03
N ARG A 73 11.61 6.17 -2.16
CA ARG A 73 12.80 7.03 -2.26
C ARG A 73 12.46 8.49 -1.94
N GLN A 74 11.38 9.01 -2.50
CA GLN A 74 10.96 10.40 -2.26
C GLN A 74 10.62 10.66 -0.80
N ARG A 75 9.87 9.76 -0.15
CA ARG A 75 9.53 9.91 1.27
C ARG A 75 10.77 9.84 2.16
N PHE A 76 11.68 8.92 1.87
CA PHE A 76 12.91 8.75 2.62
C PHE A 76 13.84 9.97 2.50
N GLN A 77 14.10 10.45 1.28
CA GLN A 77 15.00 11.60 1.04
C GLN A 77 14.50 12.87 1.75
N ARG A 78 13.18 13.09 1.82
CA ARG A 78 12.61 14.23 2.53
C ARG A 78 12.86 14.19 4.03
N LEU A 79 12.96 13.00 4.61
CA LEU A 79 13.10 12.81 6.06
C LEU A 79 14.54 12.49 6.49
N GLU A 80 15.41 12.07 5.58
CA GLU A 80 16.73 11.50 5.90
C GLU A 80 17.60 12.37 6.81
N ASN A 81 17.58 13.69 6.62
CA ASN A 81 18.34 14.66 7.43
C ASN A 81 17.73 14.94 8.81
N HIS A 82 16.49 14.49 9.05
CA HIS A 82 15.76 14.68 10.29
C HIS A 82 15.64 13.38 11.11
N LEU A 83 16.07 12.25 10.55
CA LEU A 83 15.97 10.94 11.19
C LEU A 83 17.32 10.53 11.77
N ASP A 84 17.30 10.02 13.00
CA ASP A 84 18.43 9.29 13.55
C ASP A 84 18.54 7.90 12.90
N GLU A 85 19.65 7.19 13.17
CA GLU A 85 19.92 5.89 12.54
C GLU A 85 18.85 4.83 12.87
N ARG A 86 18.22 4.94 14.05
CA ARG A 86 17.13 4.05 14.47
C ARG A 86 15.85 4.36 13.69
N ALA A 87 15.43 5.61 13.64
CA ALA A 87 14.23 6.05 12.95
C ALA A 87 14.34 5.84 11.44
N ARG A 88 15.53 6.06 10.87
CA ARG A 88 15.84 5.74 9.47
C ARG A 88 15.60 4.25 9.15
N ARG A 89 16.06 3.36 10.03
CA ARG A 89 15.84 1.92 9.93
C ARG A 89 14.36 1.54 10.06
N LEU A 90 13.64 2.11 11.02
CA LEU A 90 12.24 1.80 11.28
C LEU A 90 11.33 2.30 10.14
N LEU A 91 11.60 3.49 9.59
CA LEU A 91 10.90 4.01 8.43
C LEU A 91 11.07 3.07 7.22
N ALA A 92 12.32 2.70 6.90
CA ALA A 92 12.59 1.79 5.78
C ALA A 92 11.94 0.40 5.98
N ALA A 93 11.84 -0.07 7.22
CA ALA A 93 11.12 -1.31 7.55
C ALA A 93 9.61 -1.19 7.34
N ALA A 94 9.00 -0.09 7.78
CA ALA A 94 7.58 0.17 7.57
C ALA A 94 7.23 0.26 6.08
N GLU A 95 8.07 0.94 5.29
CA GLU A 95 7.93 1.01 3.83
C GLU A 95 8.07 -0.37 3.16
N ALA A 96 8.98 -1.21 3.67
CA ALA A 96 9.14 -2.58 3.19
C ALA A 96 7.92 -3.46 3.49
N GLU A 97 7.30 -3.32 4.67
CA GLU A 97 6.06 -4.02 5.02
C GLU A 97 4.89 -3.56 4.15
N ALA A 98 4.73 -2.25 3.97
CA ALA A 98 3.68 -1.67 3.12
C ALA A 98 3.80 -2.10 1.65
N PHE A 99 5.04 -2.26 1.14
CA PHE A 99 5.28 -2.76 -0.22
C PHE A 99 4.97 -4.27 -0.36
N GLY A 100 5.02 -5.05 0.72
CA GLY A 100 4.73 -6.47 0.72
C GLY A 100 5.83 -7.32 0.08
N ARG A 101 5.49 -8.22 -0.86
CA ARG A 101 6.45 -9.21 -1.40
C ARG A 101 7.59 -8.55 -2.18
N GLY A 102 8.80 -8.68 -1.64
CA GLY A 102 10.00 -8.04 -2.18
C GLY A 102 10.25 -6.63 -1.66
N GLY A 103 9.46 -6.17 -0.69
CA GLY A 103 9.56 -4.83 -0.09
C GLY A 103 10.93 -4.54 0.52
N VAL A 104 11.58 -5.52 1.17
CA VAL A 104 12.95 -5.35 1.69
C VAL A 104 13.95 -5.01 0.56
N THR A 105 13.79 -5.62 -0.61
CA THR A 105 14.67 -5.34 -1.77
C THR A 105 14.36 -3.97 -2.38
N ALA A 106 13.08 -3.65 -2.51
CA ALA A 106 12.60 -2.34 -2.99
C ALA A 106 13.09 -1.20 -2.08
N ALA A 107 12.88 -1.32 -0.78
CA ALA A 107 13.33 -0.36 0.22
C ALA A 107 14.85 -0.22 0.24
N ALA A 108 15.62 -1.32 0.12
CA ALA A 108 17.08 -1.25 0.03
C ALA A 108 17.55 -0.44 -1.19
N ARG A 109 16.93 -0.65 -2.36
CA ARG A 109 17.23 0.12 -3.58
C ARG A 109 16.81 1.59 -3.47
N ALA A 110 15.71 1.87 -2.78
CA ALA A 110 15.19 3.21 -2.64
C ALA A 110 16.01 4.05 -1.65
N THR A 111 16.40 3.45 -0.52
CA THR A 111 17.02 4.12 0.65
C THR A 111 18.53 3.96 0.74
N GLY A 112 19.12 2.99 0.04
CA GLY A 112 20.55 2.67 0.15
C GLY A 112 20.93 1.88 1.41
N LEU A 113 19.98 1.58 2.29
CA LEU A 113 20.23 0.77 3.49
C LEU A 113 20.47 -0.70 3.14
N SER A 114 21.27 -1.37 3.97
CA SER A 114 21.49 -2.81 3.82
C SER A 114 20.19 -3.59 4.07
N ARG A 115 20.00 -4.69 3.33
CA ARG A 115 18.82 -5.57 3.49
C ARG A 115 18.74 -6.14 4.91
N THR A 116 19.87 -6.42 5.55
CA THR A 116 19.93 -6.94 6.92
C THR A 116 19.48 -5.87 7.92
N THR A 117 19.85 -4.60 7.72
CA THR A 117 19.37 -3.46 8.51
C THR A 117 17.85 -3.33 8.44
N ILE A 118 17.27 -3.41 7.24
CA ILE A 118 15.82 -3.32 7.03
C ILE A 118 15.10 -4.51 7.65
N THR A 119 15.63 -5.73 7.46
CA THR A 119 15.07 -6.96 8.06
C THR A 119 15.09 -6.89 9.59
N GLN A 120 16.16 -6.35 10.18
CA GLN A 120 16.22 -6.11 11.62
C GLN A 120 15.18 -5.06 12.05
N GLY A 121 15.00 -3.99 11.27
CA GLY A 121 13.96 -2.99 11.51
C GLY A 121 12.55 -3.58 11.52
N VAL A 122 12.23 -4.48 10.58
CA VAL A 122 10.95 -5.22 10.53
C VAL A 122 10.73 -6.01 11.82
N ARG A 123 11.77 -6.73 12.29
CA ARG A 123 11.72 -7.44 13.57
C ARG A 123 11.58 -6.52 14.77
N ASP A 124 12.13 -5.32 14.69
CA ASP A 124 12.05 -4.33 15.76
C ASP A 124 10.67 -3.64 15.81
N LEU A 125 10.00 -3.46 14.67
CA LEU A 125 8.60 -3.00 14.59
C LEU A 125 7.61 -4.02 15.14
N ALA A 126 7.89 -5.31 14.97
CA ALA A 126 7.05 -6.39 15.50
C ALA A 126 7.08 -6.50 17.04
N LYS A 127 8.06 -5.86 17.70
CA LYS A 127 8.15 -5.86 19.17
C LYS A 127 7.25 -4.76 19.73
N PRO A 128 6.54 -4.99 20.85
CA PRO A 128 5.82 -3.93 21.53
C PRO A 128 6.77 -2.80 21.91
N MET A 129 6.31 -1.55 21.83
CA MET A 129 7.11 -0.39 22.18
C MET A 129 7.56 -0.50 23.64
N ASP A 130 8.87 -0.61 23.86
CA ASP A 130 9.46 -0.31 25.16
C ASP A 130 9.30 1.20 25.40
N ASN A 131 8.32 1.56 26.23
CA ASN A 131 7.97 2.93 26.62
C ASN A 131 9.15 3.73 27.24
N GLY A 132 10.32 3.11 27.44
CA GLY A 132 11.53 3.73 27.98
C GLY A 132 12.54 4.27 26.95
N SER A 133 12.32 4.11 25.63
CA SER A 133 13.35 4.48 24.64
C SER A 133 13.28 5.90 24.08
N CYS A 134 12.28 6.69 24.48
CA CYS A 134 12.10 8.08 24.02
C CYS A 134 12.92 9.12 24.80
N SER A 135 13.76 8.73 25.78
CA SER A 135 14.58 9.69 26.53
C SER A 135 16.09 9.50 26.27
N GLY A 136 16.62 10.33 25.35
CA GLY A 136 17.96 10.94 25.46
C GLY A 136 19.23 10.07 25.46
N ARG A 137 19.17 8.74 25.52
CA ARG A 137 20.37 7.88 25.47
C ARG A 137 20.24 6.79 24.42
N VAL A 138 20.72 7.12 23.22
CA VAL A 138 20.94 6.18 22.10
C VAL A 138 22.05 5.16 22.42
N ARG A 139 22.92 5.44 23.40
CA ARG A 139 24.00 4.55 23.81
C ARG A 139 23.57 3.69 25.00
N ARG A 140 23.59 2.36 24.83
CA ARG A 140 23.73 1.43 25.97
C ARG A 140 24.97 1.85 26.76
N PRO A 141 24.97 1.78 28.11
CA PRO A 141 26.20 1.94 28.86
C PRO A 141 27.26 1.02 28.25
N GLY A 142 28.40 1.59 27.87
CA GLY A 142 29.49 0.82 27.29
C GLY A 142 29.95 -0.24 28.28
N GLY A 143 30.31 -1.42 27.78
CA GLY A 143 31.03 -2.43 28.55
C GLY A 143 32.46 -1.96 28.80
N GLY A 144 32.62 -0.92 29.61
CA GLY A 144 33.93 -0.45 30.04
C GLY A 144 34.73 -1.60 30.66
N ARG A 145 36.07 -1.50 30.63
CA ARG A 145 36.93 -2.44 31.36
C ARG A 145 36.43 -2.55 32.81
N LYS A 146 36.11 -3.77 33.26
CA LYS A 146 35.79 -4.05 34.67
C LYS A 146 36.87 -3.44 35.56
N ARG A 147 36.48 -2.86 36.70
CA ARG A 147 37.45 -2.31 37.67
C ARG A 147 38.31 -3.45 38.21
N ALA A 148 39.56 -3.17 38.59
CA ALA A 148 40.48 -4.19 39.09
C ALA A 148 39.95 -4.96 40.31
N ALA A 149 39.07 -4.34 41.11
CA ALA A 149 38.38 -4.96 42.24
C ALA A 149 37.48 -6.14 41.83
N ASP A 150 36.70 -6.00 40.76
CA ASP A 150 35.81 -7.07 40.25
C ASP A 150 36.58 -8.25 39.65
N LYS A 151 37.86 -8.05 39.36
CA LYS A 151 38.76 -9.09 38.82
C LYS A 151 39.43 -9.91 39.92
N ARG A 152 39.59 -9.35 41.14
CA ARG A 152 40.15 -10.05 42.30
C ARG A 152 39.13 -11.01 42.93
N ALA A 153 37.85 -10.62 42.98
CA ALA A 153 36.78 -11.47 43.52
C ALA A 153 36.68 -12.84 42.82
N SER A 154 36.98 -12.93 41.51
CA SER A 154 36.94 -14.21 40.79
C SER A 154 38.23 -15.04 40.88
N LEU A 155 39.25 -14.59 41.61
CA LEU A 155 40.49 -15.35 41.86
C LEU A 155 40.46 -16.07 43.21
N ASP A 156 39.75 -15.54 44.20
CA ASP A 156 39.66 -16.15 45.54
C ASP A 156 38.73 -17.37 45.58
N GLU A 157 37.77 -17.50 44.66
CA GLU A 157 36.89 -18.68 44.57
C GLU A 157 37.55 -19.93 43.94
N ARG A 158 38.80 -19.82 43.47
CA ARG A 158 39.53 -20.93 42.82
C ARG A 158 40.64 -21.54 43.68
N ALA A 159 40.74 -21.14 44.95
CA ALA A 159 41.73 -21.64 45.90
C ALA A 159 41.04 -22.23 47.14
N VAL A 160 40.36 -23.36 46.96
CA VAL A 160 40.09 -24.36 48.03
C VAL A 160 40.27 -25.74 47.42
#